data_AF-A0A7K2X9R0-F1
#
_entry.id   AF-A0A7K2X9R0-F1
#
_cell.length_a   1.000
_cell.length_b   1.000
_cell.length_c   1.000
_cell.angle_alpha   90.00
_cell.angle_beta   90.00
_cell.angle_gamma   90.00
#
_symmetry.space_group_name_H-M   'P 1'
#
loop_
_entity.id
_entity.type
_entity.pdbx_description
1 polymer ?
#
loop_
_entity_poly.entity_id
_entity_poly.type
_entity_poly.pdbx_seq_one_letter_code
_entity_poly.pdbx_strand_id
1 'polypeptide(L)'
;MVLGVTSDGAPAFAMSYEMAGQGQDTEIRPVDDYLGRLRAGRTLEGGPGSHRWPVLDVKVVNNTAEAVLLHEAVLQVRSSEPDLRAVPVLFCRGTDIVLRNDGWGRMEDCALTFSLFAAPGTTARRVGGPFVLRSADLVESGGRGGRRRTHWPVAGALRSCGADPATVRRLVGPERHSVRSRALLDAALGPFAERGGAFVRGRLEYTHPGPDGAPVRAANPVRGRLDLTDDGSPRIGGYLPPAHRYSTVLPSARSDYRVAVPLSQFVQSGEADRFLVTIASDRSALHDFSLTIRYNEQQEVVAAEQVRLELFLPRSKEAEAPSPRRSGPVDRPAGWRWWRRPRRGGPSS
;
A
#
# COMPACT_ATOMS: atom_id res chain seq x y z
N MET A 1 23.38 -18.59 11.98
CA MET A 1 22.45 -17.44 12.02
C MET A 1 21.15 -17.86 11.36
N VAL A 2 20.01 -17.35 11.81
CA VAL A 2 18.71 -17.63 11.17
C VAL A 2 18.08 -16.30 10.79
N LEU A 3 17.64 -16.19 9.54
CA LEU A 3 16.89 -15.07 9.01
C LEU A 3 15.41 -15.43 8.97
N GLY A 4 14.55 -14.52 9.40
CA GLY A 4 13.09 -14.63 9.29
C GLY A 4 12.45 -13.32 8.84
N VAL A 5 11.15 -13.35 8.58
CA VAL A 5 10.33 -12.15 8.34
C VAL A 5 9.13 -12.19 9.29
N THR A 6 8.85 -11.08 9.97
CA THR A 6 7.74 -10.99 10.94
C THR A 6 6.72 -9.92 10.54
N SER A 7 5.45 -10.19 10.86
CA SER A 7 4.32 -9.28 10.66
C SER A 7 3.73 -8.75 11.99
N ASP A 8 4.49 -8.79 13.09
CA ASP A 8 3.99 -8.55 14.46
C ASP A 8 2.95 -7.42 14.59
N GLY A 9 1.80 -7.77 15.18
CA GLY A 9 0.69 -6.85 15.50
C GLY A 9 0.00 -6.23 14.29
N ALA A 10 -0.02 -6.89 13.13
CA ALA A 10 -0.76 -6.44 11.96
C ALA A 10 -2.27 -6.64 12.13
N PRO A 11 -3.12 -5.63 11.84
CA PRO A 11 -4.55 -5.89 11.68
C PRO A 11 -4.76 -6.88 10.52
N ALA A 12 -5.85 -7.65 10.54
CA ALA A 12 -6.17 -8.68 9.53
C ALA A 12 -6.22 -8.18 8.07
N PHE A 13 -6.16 -6.86 7.84
CA PHE A 13 -6.19 -6.20 6.55
C PHE A 13 -4.90 -5.40 6.23
N ALA A 14 -3.80 -5.66 6.95
CA ALA A 14 -2.51 -5.08 6.62
C ALA A 14 -1.73 -6.02 5.69
N MET A 15 -0.96 -5.41 4.79
CA MET A 15 -0.01 -6.13 3.96
C MET A 15 1.04 -6.80 4.87
N SER A 16 1.32 -8.06 4.60
CA SER A 16 2.36 -8.85 5.26
C SER A 16 3.42 -9.28 4.25
N TYR A 17 4.47 -9.95 4.70
CA TYR A 17 5.49 -10.52 3.84
C TYR A 17 5.71 -11.97 4.23
N GLU A 18 5.77 -12.84 3.23
CA GLU A 18 6.15 -14.24 3.39
C GLU A 18 7.58 -14.41 2.94
N MET A 19 8.29 -15.28 3.65
CA MET A 19 9.62 -15.74 3.29
C MET A 19 9.50 -17.20 2.84
N ALA A 20 10.04 -17.50 1.66
CA ALA A 20 10.17 -18.83 1.10
C ALA A 20 11.64 -19.14 0.80
N GLY A 21 11.99 -20.43 0.77
CA GLY A 21 13.37 -20.89 0.58
C GLY A 21 13.92 -21.61 1.81
N GLN A 22 14.99 -22.38 1.60
CA GLN A 22 15.73 -23.07 2.64
C GLN A 22 17.23 -22.82 2.43
N GLY A 23 17.94 -22.42 3.48
CA GLY A 23 19.38 -22.22 3.44
C GLY A 23 19.77 -20.85 2.90
N GLN A 24 20.57 -20.82 1.84
CA GLN A 24 21.28 -19.62 1.37
C GLN A 24 20.49 -18.77 0.38
N ASP A 25 19.50 -19.37 -0.28
CA ASP A 25 18.56 -18.70 -1.19
C ASP A 25 17.24 -18.42 -0.47
N THR A 26 16.93 -17.14 -0.30
CA THR A 26 15.73 -16.67 0.38
C THR A 26 14.93 -15.76 -0.54
N GLU A 27 13.65 -16.05 -0.72
CA GLU A 27 12.70 -15.19 -1.42
C GLU A 27 11.75 -14.55 -0.40
N ILE A 28 11.61 -13.23 -0.42
CA ILE A 28 10.69 -12.48 0.42
C ILE A 28 9.72 -11.73 -0.48
N ARG A 29 8.41 -11.94 -0.29
CA ARG A 29 7.37 -11.36 -1.16
C ARG A 29 6.21 -10.78 -0.36
N PRO A 30 5.53 -9.73 -0.87
CA PRO A 30 4.38 -9.16 -0.20
C PRO A 30 3.19 -10.11 -0.34
N VAL A 31 2.45 -10.25 0.75
CA VAL A 31 1.24 -11.07 0.83
C VAL A 31 0.09 -10.17 1.23
N ASP A 32 -0.82 -10.04 0.29
CA ASP A 32 -1.98 -9.17 0.38
C ASP A 32 -3.08 -9.75 -0.52
N ASP A 33 -4.28 -9.92 0.04
CA ASP A 33 -5.42 -10.52 -0.68
C ASP A 33 -5.81 -9.71 -1.92
N TYR A 34 -5.66 -8.37 -1.88
CA TYR A 34 -5.93 -7.52 -3.03
C TYR A 34 -4.95 -7.80 -4.16
N LEU A 35 -3.65 -7.83 -3.87
CA LEU A 35 -2.61 -8.14 -4.86
C LEU A 35 -2.78 -9.56 -5.44
N GLY A 36 -3.13 -10.54 -4.61
CA GLY A 36 -3.43 -11.90 -5.05
C GLY A 36 -4.63 -11.95 -6.00
N ARG A 37 -5.73 -11.26 -5.67
CA ARG A 37 -6.92 -11.16 -6.53
C ARG A 37 -6.62 -10.44 -7.84
N LEU A 38 -5.82 -9.38 -7.81
CA LEU A 38 -5.39 -8.66 -9.00
C LEU A 38 -4.65 -9.57 -9.98
N ARG A 39 -3.60 -10.26 -9.50
CA ARG A 39 -2.79 -11.19 -10.31
C ARG A 39 -3.63 -12.33 -10.88
N ALA A 40 -4.59 -12.83 -10.12
CA ALA A 40 -5.46 -13.92 -10.54
C ALA A 40 -6.65 -13.50 -11.43
N GLY A 41 -6.75 -12.23 -11.84
CA GLY A 41 -7.90 -11.74 -12.63
C GLY A 41 -9.23 -11.78 -11.87
N ARG A 42 -9.19 -11.85 -10.54
CA ARG A 42 -10.38 -11.97 -9.68
C ARG A 42 -10.98 -10.59 -9.36
N THR A 43 -12.13 -10.64 -8.68
CA THR A 43 -12.90 -9.44 -8.32
C THR A 43 -12.11 -8.51 -7.40
N LEU A 44 -11.91 -7.27 -7.83
CA LEU A 44 -11.29 -6.21 -7.04
C LEU A 44 -12.35 -5.49 -6.19
N GLU A 45 -12.05 -5.30 -4.92
CA GLU A 45 -12.88 -4.53 -3.98
C GLU A 45 -11.96 -3.85 -2.98
N GLY A 46 -12.11 -2.52 -2.82
CA GLY A 46 -11.22 -1.72 -2.00
C GLY A 46 -9.86 -1.49 -2.66
N GLY A 47 -8.78 -1.66 -1.89
CA GLY A 47 -7.40 -1.53 -2.35
C GLY A 47 -6.47 -2.40 -1.52
N PRO A 48 -5.15 -2.33 -1.77
CA PRO A 48 -4.16 -2.97 -0.95
C PRO A 48 -4.34 -2.61 0.53
N GLY A 49 -4.01 -3.56 1.40
CA GLY A 49 -4.02 -3.36 2.83
C GLY A 49 -3.14 -2.20 3.27
N SER A 50 -3.20 -1.90 4.56
CA SER A 50 -2.28 -0.89 5.14
C SER A 50 -0.84 -1.32 4.87
N HIS A 51 -0.13 -0.50 4.08
CA HIS A 51 1.25 -0.74 3.71
C HIS A 51 2.14 -0.87 4.95
N ARG A 52 3.04 -1.85 4.91
CA ARG A 52 4.11 -2.06 5.87
C ARG A 52 5.39 -2.38 5.10
N TRP A 53 6.50 -2.01 5.70
CA TRP A 53 7.81 -2.43 5.22
C TRP A 53 8.11 -3.87 5.69
N PRO A 54 8.79 -4.69 4.89
CA PRO A 54 9.33 -5.95 5.36
C PRO A 54 10.30 -5.71 6.52
N VAL A 55 10.19 -6.54 7.55
CA VAL A 55 11.07 -6.51 8.71
C VAL A 55 11.84 -7.82 8.73
N LEU A 56 13.15 -7.73 8.49
CA LEU A 56 14.05 -8.85 8.68
C LEU A 56 14.23 -9.08 10.17
N ASP A 57 14.02 -10.32 10.56
CA ASP A 57 14.23 -10.82 11.90
C ASP A 57 15.52 -11.63 11.93
N VAL A 58 16.54 -11.09 12.61
CA VAL A 58 17.88 -11.67 12.63
C VAL A 58 18.12 -12.28 14.01
N LYS A 59 18.27 -13.60 14.06
CA LYS A 59 18.67 -14.34 15.27
C LYS A 59 20.14 -14.72 15.20
N VAL A 60 20.90 -14.26 16.19
CA VAL A 60 22.33 -14.54 16.36
C VAL A 60 22.51 -15.45 17.57
N VAL A 61 23.38 -16.45 17.44
CA VAL A 61 23.77 -17.33 18.53
C VAL A 61 25.28 -17.25 18.63
N ASN A 62 25.80 -16.83 19.78
CA ASN A 62 27.23 -16.72 20.02
C ASN A 62 27.76 -18.02 20.63
N ASN A 63 28.37 -18.87 19.81
CA ASN A 63 28.99 -20.12 20.25
C ASN A 63 30.50 -19.96 20.57
N THR A 64 31.02 -18.74 20.57
CA THR A 64 32.42 -18.46 20.93
C THR A 64 32.57 -18.37 22.45
N ALA A 65 33.80 -18.46 22.95
CA ALA A 65 34.11 -18.26 24.37
C ALA A 65 34.11 -16.79 24.81
N GLU A 66 34.01 -15.87 23.86
CA GLU A 66 34.10 -14.42 24.08
C GLU A 66 32.77 -13.75 23.81
N ALA A 67 32.58 -12.54 24.36
CA ALA A 67 31.43 -11.74 23.99
C ALA A 67 31.59 -11.19 22.56
N VAL A 68 30.47 -11.06 21.86
CA VAL A 68 30.42 -10.59 20.48
C VAL A 68 29.66 -9.27 20.41
N LEU A 69 30.33 -8.24 19.91
CA LEU A 69 29.73 -6.94 19.57
C LEU A 69 29.38 -6.90 18.08
N LEU A 70 28.08 -6.93 17.78
CA LEU A 70 27.56 -6.71 16.43
C LEU A 70 27.46 -5.21 16.18
N HIS A 71 28.20 -4.71 15.20
CA HIS A 71 28.33 -3.27 14.95
C HIS A 71 27.84 -2.85 13.57
N GLU A 72 27.69 -3.78 12.62
CA GLU A 72 27.20 -3.44 11.28
C GLU A 72 26.46 -4.62 10.63
N ALA A 73 25.29 -4.36 10.04
CA ALA A 73 24.68 -5.24 9.06
C ALA A 73 24.89 -4.64 7.67
N VAL A 74 25.39 -5.45 6.75
CA VAL A 74 25.80 -5.03 5.41
C VAL A 74 24.91 -5.72 4.40
N LEU A 75 24.12 -4.93 3.68
CA LEU A 75 23.36 -5.39 2.53
C LEU A 75 24.19 -5.09 1.28
N GLN A 76 24.72 -6.13 0.65
CA GLN A 76 25.40 -6.01 -0.64
C GLN A 76 24.37 -6.26 -1.75
N VAL A 77 23.86 -5.19 -2.32
CA VAL A 77 22.81 -5.24 -3.34
C VAL A 77 23.46 -5.40 -4.71
N ARG A 78 23.15 -6.52 -5.37
CA ARG A 78 23.60 -6.84 -6.74
C ARG A 78 22.73 -6.06 -7.72
N SER A 79 21.42 -6.15 -7.59
CA SER A 79 20.45 -5.46 -8.45
C SER A 79 19.29 -4.89 -7.63
N SER A 80 18.78 -3.75 -8.10
CA SER A 80 17.50 -3.21 -7.70
C SER A 80 16.78 -2.68 -8.92
N GLU A 81 15.68 -3.32 -9.27
CA GLU A 81 14.89 -3.02 -10.44
C GLU A 81 13.50 -2.49 -10.04
N PRO A 82 13.05 -1.34 -10.56
CA PRO A 82 11.73 -0.84 -10.26
C PRO A 82 10.63 -1.83 -10.67
N ASP A 83 9.67 -2.06 -9.78
CA ASP A 83 8.50 -2.87 -10.09
C ASP A 83 7.45 -2.00 -10.80
N LEU A 84 7.46 -2.06 -12.13
CA LEU A 84 6.59 -1.29 -13.01
C LEU A 84 5.20 -1.93 -13.21
N ARG A 85 4.76 -2.84 -12.34
CA ARG A 85 3.39 -3.35 -12.40
C ARG A 85 2.38 -2.22 -12.13
N ALA A 86 1.28 -2.20 -12.87
CA ALA A 86 0.12 -1.36 -12.57
C ALA A 86 -0.73 -2.03 -11.47
N VAL A 87 -1.22 -1.24 -10.52
CA VAL A 87 -2.14 -1.72 -9.46
C VAL A 87 -3.35 -0.81 -9.49
N PRO A 88 -4.39 -1.13 -10.29
CA PRO A 88 -5.64 -0.39 -10.24
C PRO A 88 -6.20 -0.49 -8.83
N VAL A 89 -6.78 0.59 -8.32
CA VAL A 89 -7.50 0.66 -7.05
C VAL A 89 -8.77 1.45 -7.27
N LEU A 90 -9.90 0.80 -6.99
CA LEU A 90 -11.22 1.36 -7.18
C LEU A 90 -11.90 1.49 -5.83
N PHE A 91 -12.26 2.72 -5.48
CA PHE A 91 -13.08 2.99 -4.32
C PHE A 91 -14.21 3.93 -4.69
N CYS A 92 -15.32 3.75 -4.00
CA CYS A 92 -16.50 4.58 -4.16
C CYS A 92 -16.48 5.64 -3.05
N ARG A 93 -16.68 6.91 -3.39
CA ARG A 93 -16.72 8.00 -2.42
C ARG A 93 -17.91 8.90 -2.73
N GLY A 94 -18.93 8.83 -1.89
CA GLY A 94 -20.19 9.53 -2.14
C GLY A 94 -20.79 9.09 -3.48
N THR A 95 -20.85 10.03 -4.44
CA THR A 95 -21.41 9.81 -5.78
C THR A 95 -20.35 9.61 -6.87
N ASP A 96 -19.11 9.34 -6.48
CA ASP A 96 -18.01 9.15 -7.41
C ASP A 96 -17.48 7.72 -7.31
N ILE A 97 -17.16 7.15 -8.46
CA ILE A 97 -16.21 6.04 -8.53
C ILE A 97 -14.84 6.67 -8.77
N VAL A 98 -13.90 6.40 -7.88
CA VAL A 98 -12.52 6.90 -7.99
C VAL A 98 -11.63 5.75 -8.40
N LEU A 99 -11.03 5.87 -9.58
CA LEU A 99 -9.97 4.99 -10.03
C LEU A 99 -8.61 5.66 -9.77
N ARG A 100 -7.71 4.91 -9.14
CA ARG A 100 -6.31 5.27 -8.92
C ARG A 100 -5.42 4.13 -9.37
N ASN A 101 -4.21 4.43 -9.81
CA ASN A 101 -3.16 3.44 -9.97
C ASN A 101 -2.16 3.55 -8.79
N ASP A 102 -2.16 2.56 -7.91
CA ASP A 102 -1.19 2.43 -6.80
C ASP A 102 0.09 1.68 -7.21
N GLY A 103 0.17 1.17 -8.44
CA GLY A 103 1.40 0.61 -8.98
C GLY A 103 2.33 1.69 -9.50
N TRP A 104 3.54 1.31 -9.90
CA TRP A 104 4.51 2.22 -10.53
C TRP A 104 4.51 2.13 -12.05
N GLY A 105 3.81 1.15 -12.63
CA GLY A 105 3.54 1.08 -14.05
C GLY A 105 2.61 2.19 -14.56
N ARG A 106 2.61 2.37 -15.87
CA ARG A 106 1.56 3.12 -16.58
C ARG A 106 0.29 2.28 -16.64
N MET A 107 -0.85 2.96 -16.64
CA MET A 107 -2.16 2.35 -16.78
C MET A 107 -2.97 3.19 -17.77
N GLU A 108 -3.31 2.59 -18.89
CA GLU A 108 -3.80 3.24 -20.10
C GLU A 108 -5.11 2.59 -20.54
N ASP A 109 -5.83 3.24 -21.45
CA ASP A 109 -7.07 2.73 -22.05
C ASP A 109 -8.08 2.21 -21.03
N CYS A 110 -8.19 2.91 -19.90
CA CYS A 110 -8.98 2.48 -18.78
C CYS A 110 -10.47 2.58 -19.10
N ALA A 111 -11.16 1.45 -19.09
CA ALA A 111 -12.60 1.36 -19.31
C ALA A 111 -13.26 0.61 -18.15
N LEU A 112 -14.16 1.29 -17.43
CA LEU A 112 -15.02 0.67 -16.44
C LEU A 112 -16.43 0.51 -16.99
N THR A 113 -16.85 -0.72 -17.20
CA THR A 113 -18.24 -1.06 -17.49
C THR A 113 -18.92 -1.54 -16.22
N PHE A 114 -19.96 -0.84 -15.74
CA PHE A 114 -20.58 -1.15 -14.44
C PHE A 114 -22.11 -1.08 -14.45
N SER A 115 -22.73 -1.66 -13.43
CA SER A 115 -24.17 -1.61 -13.15
C SER A 115 -24.40 -1.30 -11.67
N LEU A 116 -25.57 -0.74 -11.35
CA LEU A 116 -25.98 -0.37 -10.00
C LEU A 116 -26.98 -1.39 -9.43
N PHE A 117 -26.86 -1.66 -8.13
CA PHE A 117 -27.68 -2.61 -7.38
C PHE A 117 -28.13 -2.00 -6.05
N ALA A 118 -29.35 -2.32 -5.61
CA ALA A 118 -29.90 -1.85 -4.34
C ALA A 118 -29.33 -2.58 -3.10
N ALA A 119 -28.85 -3.81 -3.29
CA ALA A 119 -28.36 -4.68 -2.22
C ALA A 119 -27.02 -5.34 -2.57
N PRO A 120 -26.23 -5.75 -1.56
CA PRO A 120 -25.09 -6.62 -1.79
C PRO A 120 -25.58 -8.03 -2.19
N GLY A 121 -24.69 -8.87 -2.74
CA GLY A 121 -24.99 -10.27 -3.09
C GLY A 121 -25.38 -10.52 -4.54
N THR A 122 -24.92 -11.64 -5.09
CA THR A 122 -25.01 -12.00 -6.53
C THR A 122 -26.44 -12.04 -7.08
N THR A 123 -27.43 -12.32 -6.24
CA THR A 123 -28.86 -12.38 -6.56
C THR A 123 -29.55 -11.02 -6.53
N ALA A 124 -28.86 -9.96 -6.09
CA ALA A 124 -29.44 -8.62 -6.02
C ALA A 124 -29.93 -8.17 -7.40
N ARG A 125 -31.15 -7.64 -7.45
CA ARG A 125 -31.74 -7.09 -8.67
C ARG A 125 -30.91 -5.90 -9.15
N ARG A 126 -30.52 -5.93 -10.42
CA ARG A 126 -29.90 -4.78 -11.10
C ARG A 126 -30.93 -3.66 -11.20
N VAL A 127 -30.54 -2.47 -10.77
CA VAL A 127 -31.36 -1.25 -10.81
C VAL A 127 -31.11 -0.48 -12.11
N GLY A 128 -29.87 -0.46 -12.62
CA GLY A 128 -29.53 0.18 -13.90
C GLY A 128 -28.15 -0.20 -14.45
N GLY A 129 -27.91 0.15 -15.71
CA GLY A 129 -26.69 -0.14 -16.46
C GLY A 129 -26.87 -1.18 -17.59
N PRO A 130 -25.80 -1.53 -18.34
CA PRO A 130 -24.42 -1.12 -18.09
C PRO A 130 -24.15 0.35 -18.42
N PHE A 131 -23.35 1.00 -17.59
CA PHE A 131 -22.76 2.31 -17.82
C PHE A 131 -21.28 2.12 -18.15
N VAL A 132 -20.74 2.96 -19.03
CA VAL A 132 -19.33 2.88 -19.44
C VAL A 132 -18.63 4.19 -19.10
N LEU A 133 -17.53 4.08 -18.38
CA LEU A 133 -16.64 5.18 -18.06
C LEU A 133 -15.30 4.92 -18.71
N ARG A 134 -14.78 5.89 -19.45
CA ARG A 134 -13.48 5.78 -20.12
C ARG A 134 -12.54 6.87 -19.62
N SER A 135 -11.27 6.54 -19.57
CA SER A 135 -10.18 7.48 -19.34
C SER A 135 -9.02 7.03 -20.22
N ALA A 136 -8.58 7.92 -21.11
CA ALA A 136 -7.46 7.62 -22.02
C ALA A 136 -6.20 7.29 -21.22
N ASP A 137 -5.92 8.09 -20.18
CA ASP A 137 -4.66 8.03 -19.46
C ASP A 137 -4.84 8.26 -17.96
N LEU A 138 -4.40 7.27 -17.17
CA LEU A 138 -3.94 7.49 -15.80
C LEU A 138 -2.41 7.61 -15.81
N VAL A 139 -1.92 8.50 -16.69
CA VAL A 139 -0.48 8.80 -16.85
C VAL A 139 0.02 9.67 -15.70
N GLU A 140 1.26 9.41 -15.31
CA GLU A 140 2.02 10.08 -14.27
C GLU A 140 1.91 11.61 -14.36
N SER A 141 1.67 12.25 -13.22
CA SER A 141 2.31 13.54 -12.97
C SER A 141 3.49 13.25 -12.07
N GLY A 142 4.68 13.06 -12.65
CA GLY A 142 5.96 12.79 -11.98
C GLY A 142 6.48 13.91 -11.09
N GLY A 143 5.60 14.70 -10.47
CA GLY A 143 5.93 15.72 -9.50
C GLY A 143 5.46 15.31 -8.10
N ARG A 144 6.33 15.49 -7.09
CA ARG A 144 6.00 15.43 -5.66
C ARG A 144 4.76 16.32 -5.37
N GLY A 145 3.56 15.76 -5.49
CA GLY A 145 2.32 16.47 -5.16
C GLY A 145 1.10 16.14 -6.02
N GLY A 146 1.26 15.60 -7.23
CA GLY A 146 0.15 15.32 -8.13
C GLY A 146 -0.40 13.91 -7.99
N ARG A 147 -1.16 13.61 -6.91
CA ARG A 147 -1.96 12.37 -6.87
C ARG A 147 -3.08 12.48 -7.90
N ARG A 148 -2.86 12.04 -9.14
CA ARG A 148 -3.93 11.95 -10.14
C ARG A 148 -4.92 10.89 -9.70
N ARG A 149 -6.18 11.31 -9.59
CA ARG A 149 -7.34 10.48 -9.33
C ARG A 149 -8.30 10.74 -10.46
N THR A 150 -8.74 9.70 -11.13
CA THR A 150 -9.84 9.85 -12.09
C THR A 150 -11.13 9.72 -11.31
N HIS A 151 -11.82 10.85 -11.17
CA HIS A 151 -13.16 10.90 -10.62
C HIS A 151 -14.15 10.64 -11.74
N TRP A 152 -14.89 9.56 -11.62
CA TRP A 152 -16.01 9.28 -12.52
C TRP A 152 -17.31 9.58 -11.78
N PRO A 153 -17.93 10.74 -12.03
CA PRO A 153 -19.18 11.08 -11.37
C PRO A 153 -20.28 10.13 -11.83
N VAL A 154 -20.91 9.42 -10.90
CA VAL A 154 -22.03 8.50 -11.19
C VAL A 154 -23.39 9.11 -10.90
N ALA A 155 -23.45 10.42 -10.64
CA ALA A 155 -24.71 11.11 -10.35
C ALA A 155 -25.75 10.99 -11.49
N GLY A 156 -25.32 10.97 -12.75
CA GLY A 156 -26.21 10.74 -13.90
C GLY A 156 -26.79 9.31 -13.89
N ALA A 157 -25.95 8.31 -13.63
CA ALA A 157 -26.37 6.91 -13.49
C ALA A 157 -27.36 6.74 -12.32
N LEU A 158 -27.08 7.35 -11.16
CA LEU A 158 -27.97 7.33 -9.99
C LEU A 158 -29.33 7.97 -10.29
N ARG A 159 -29.36 9.13 -10.97
CA ARG A 159 -30.62 9.77 -11.40
C ARG A 159 -31.43 8.93 -12.36
N SER A 160 -30.78 8.28 -13.32
CA SER A 160 -31.46 7.34 -14.23
C SER A 160 -32.09 6.14 -13.51
N CYS A 161 -31.64 5.86 -12.27
CA CYS A 161 -32.17 4.82 -11.40
C CYS A 161 -33.19 5.34 -10.37
N GLY A 162 -33.60 6.61 -10.44
CA GLY A 162 -34.60 7.19 -9.53
C GLY A 162 -34.04 7.73 -8.21
N ALA A 163 -32.73 7.89 -8.06
CA ALA A 163 -32.13 8.56 -6.90
C ALA A 163 -31.83 10.03 -7.20
N ASP A 164 -31.89 10.90 -6.19
CA ASP A 164 -31.48 12.30 -6.26
C ASP A 164 -30.30 12.57 -5.31
N PRO A 165 -29.05 12.40 -5.78
CA PRO A 165 -27.88 12.58 -4.95
C PRO A 165 -27.61 14.04 -4.52
N ALA A 166 -28.26 15.02 -5.16
CA ALA A 166 -28.17 16.42 -4.74
C ALA A 166 -29.06 16.66 -3.52
N THR A 167 -30.27 16.10 -3.53
CA THR A 167 -31.17 16.14 -2.36
C THR A 167 -30.62 15.31 -1.20
N VAL A 168 -30.08 14.12 -1.45
CA VAL A 168 -29.41 13.32 -0.39
C VAL A 168 -28.31 14.14 0.31
N ARG A 169 -27.40 14.77 -0.45
CA ARG A 169 -26.33 15.62 0.13
C ARG A 169 -26.85 16.81 0.94
N ARG A 170 -28.01 17.38 0.60
CA ARG A 170 -28.65 18.47 1.37
C ARG A 170 -29.30 17.97 2.66
N LEU A 171 -29.65 16.69 2.72
CA LEU A 171 -30.32 16.07 3.86
C LEU A 171 -29.33 15.43 4.84
N VAL A 172 -28.19 14.94 4.36
CA VAL A 172 -27.11 14.33 5.17
C VAL A 172 -26.24 15.43 5.77
N GLY A 173 -26.40 15.69 7.06
CA GLY A 173 -25.62 16.65 7.83
C GLY A 173 -25.82 16.45 9.34
N PRO A 174 -24.92 16.98 10.18
CA PRO A 174 -24.80 16.61 11.61
C PRO A 174 -26.01 16.95 12.49
N GLU A 175 -26.97 17.74 12.00
CA GLU A 175 -28.08 18.28 12.81
C GLU A 175 -29.48 17.78 12.41
N ARG A 176 -29.61 16.72 11.60
CA ARG A 176 -30.91 16.38 10.96
C ARG A 176 -31.37 14.94 11.21
N HIS A 177 -31.85 14.67 12.43
CA HIS A 177 -32.45 13.38 12.83
C HIS A 177 -33.98 13.41 13.00
N SER A 178 -34.71 14.33 12.34
CA SER A 178 -36.18 14.32 12.43
C SER A 178 -36.79 13.18 11.58
N VAL A 179 -37.94 12.64 12.00
CA VAL A 179 -38.71 11.63 11.22
C VAL A 179 -39.02 12.15 9.81
N ARG A 180 -39.33 13.44 9.68
CA ARG A 180 -39.57 14.10 8.38
C ARG A 180 -38.31 14.10 7.50
N SER A 181 -37.13 14.34 8.10
CA SER A 181 -35.85 14.26 7.38
C SER A 181 -35.58 12.87 6.86
N ARG A 182 -35.98 11.82 7.59
CA ARG A 182 -35.82 10.43 7.16
C ARG A 182 -36.70 10.08 5.95
N ALA A 183 -37.99 10.43 5.97
CA ALA A 183 -38.88 10.17 4.84
C ALA A 183 -38.43 10.89 3.56
N LEU A 184 -37.98 12.14 3.68
CA LEU A 184 -37.40 12.88 2.55
C LEU A 184 -36.10 12.26 2.04
N LEU A 185 -35.26 11.73 2.94
CA LEU A 185 -34.03 11.04 2.59
C LEU A 185 -34.32 9.73 1.85
N ASP A 186 -35.26 8.92 2.36
CA ASP A 186 -35.66 7.65 1.73
C ASP A 186 -36.25 7.91 0.33
N ALA A 187 -37.11 8.92 0.20
CA ALA A 187 -37.63 9.34 -1.11
C ALA A 187 -36.51 9.78 -2.07
N ALA A 188 -35.51 10.52 -1.58
CA ALA A 188 -34.37 10.96 -2.39
C ALA A 188 -33.40 9.81 -2.74
N LEU A 189 -33.30 8.77 -1.90
CA LEU A 189 -32.50 7.58 -2.18
C LEU A 189 -33.18 6.64 -3.18
N GLY A 190 -34.50 6.71 -3.33
CA GLY A 190 -35.28 5.87 -4.24
C GLY A 190 -35.05 4.37 -3.96
N PRO A 191 -34.64 3.55 -4.94
CA PRO A 191 -34.42 2.13 -4.73
C PRO A 191 -33.22 1.80 -3.82
N PHE A 192 -32.45 2.79 -3.39
CA PHE A 192 -31.28 2.62 -2.50
C PHE A 192 -31.58 2.95 -1.02
N ALA A 193 -32.84 3.25 -0.68
CA ALA A 193 -33.24 3.72 0.65
C ALA A 193 -32.92 2.73 1.78
N GLU A 194 -33.16 1.43 1.57
CA GLU A 194 -33.04 0.40 2.62
C GLU A 194 -31.66 0.32 3.28
N ARG A 195 -30.59 0.68 2.55
CA ARG A 195 -29.21 0.57 3.05
C ARG A 195 -28.40 1.87 2.97
N GLY A 196 -29.03 2.98 2.59
CA GLY A 196 -28.35 4.28 2.48
C GLY A 196 -27.22 4.31 1.44
N GLY A 197 -27.23 3.41 0.46
CA GLY A 197 -26.13 3.26 -0.48
C GLY A 197 -26.46 2.40 -1.69
N ALA A 198 -25.69 2.60 -2.76
CA ALA A 198 -25.78 1.82 -3.99
C ALA A 198 -24.57 0.90 -4.14
N PHE A 199 -24.76 -0.30 -4.64
CA PHE A 199 -23.67 -1.24 -4.90
C PHE A 199 -23.29 -1.21 -6.38
N VAL A 200 -21.99 -1.08 -6.64
CA VAL A 200 -21.41 -1.08 -7.98
C VAL A 200 -20.86 -2.46 -8.27
N ARG A 201 -21.20 -3.02 -9.44
CA ARG A 201 -20.52 -4.20 -9.99
C ARG A 201 -20.18 -3.97 -11.44
N GLY A 202 -19.01 -4.42 -11.85
CA GLY A 202 -18.58 -4.19 -13.21
C GLY A 202 -17.33 -4.96 -13.59
N ARG A 203 -16.70 -4.48 -14.65
CA ARG A 203 -15.43 -4.95 -15.17
C ARG A 203 -14.59 -3.72 -15.49
N LEU A 204 -13.40 -3.67 -14.90
CA LEU A 204 -12.37 -2.71 -15.26
C LEU A 204 -11.45 -3.38 -16.28
N GLU A 205 -11.27 -2.75 -17.43
CA GLU A 205 -10.31 -3.13 -18.46
C GLU A 205 -9.28 -2.01 -18.58
N TYR A 206 -8.02 -2.38 -18.79
CA TYR A 206 -6.92 -1.43 -18.93
C TYR A 206 -5.74 -2.07 -19.66
N THR A 207 -4.86 -1.24 -20.20
CA THR A 207 -3.58 -1.62 -20.78
C THR A 207 -2.45 -1.19 -19.84
N HIS A 208 -1.39 -1.98 -19.73
CA HIS A 208 -0.18 -1.64 -18.99
C HIS A 208 1.03 -2.28 -19.67
N PRO A 209 2.24 -1.72 -19.50
CA PRO A 209 3.45 -2.35 -20.04
C PRO A 209 3.74 -3.67 -19.31
N GLY A 210 4.02 -4.71 -20.09
CA GLY A 210 4.55 -5.99 -19.62
C GLY A 210 6.04 -5.90 -19.26
N PRO A 211 6.64 -7.00 -18.77
CA PRO A 211 8.05 -7.05 -18.40
C PRO A 211 9.02 -6.68 -19.54
N ASP A 212 8.64 -6.98 -20.78
CA ASP A 212 9.36 -6.65 -22.02
C ASP A 212 8.99 -5.27 -22.60
N GLY A 213 8.14 -4.52 -21.90
CA GLY A 213 7.59 -3.25 -22.36
C GLY A 213 6.42 -3.39 -23.36
N ALA A 214 6.07 -4.61 -23.79
CA ALA A 214 4.94 -4.81 -24.68
C ALA A 214 3.61 -4.48 -23.97
N PRO A 215 2.60 -3.92 -24.66
CA PRO A 215 1.33 -3.62 -24.03
C PRO A 215 0.57 -4.90 -23.66
N VAL A 216 0.24 -5.04 -22.38
CA VAL A 216 -0.57 -6.13 -21.83
C VAL A 216 -1.94 -5.60 -21.47
N ARG A 217 -2.98 -6.17 -22.10
CA ARG A 217 -4.37 -5.90 -21.73
C ARG A 217 -4.77 -6.76 -20.54
N ALA A 218 -5.27 -6.11 -19.50
CA ALA A 218 -5.78 -6.76 -18.30
C ALA A 218 -7.25 -6.42 -18.10
N ALA A 219 -7.95 -7.30 -17.39
CA ALA A 219 -9.33 -7.05 -17.01
C ALA A 219 -9.68 -7.76 -15.71
N ASN A 220 -10.32 -7.03 -14.80
CA ASN A 220 -10.76 -7.56 -13.52
C ASN A 220 -12.23 -7.22 -13.29
N PRO A 221 -13.04 -8.15 -12.78
CA PRO A 221 -14.31 -7.78 -12.19
C PRO A 221 -14.08 -6.79 -11.04
N VAL A 222 -15.01 -5.87 -10.82
CA VAL A 222 -14.93 -4.90 -9.72
C VAL A 222 -16.20 -4.89 -8.90
N ARG A 223 -16.07 -4.63 -7.60
CA ARG A 223 -17.16 -4.37 -6.68
C ARG A 223 -16.85 -3.16 -5.81
N GLY A 224 -17.90 -2.42 -5.47
CA GLY A 224 -17.79 -1.29 -4.55
C GLY A 224 -19.14 -0.90 -3.99
N ARG A 225 -19.11 -0.07 -2.95
CA ARG A 225 -20.30 0.49 -2.30
C ARG A 225 -20.22 2.01 -2.33
N LEU A 226 -21.17 2.64 -3.00
CA LEU A 226 -21.41 4.07 -2.95
C LEU A 226 -22.21 4.36 -1.68
N ASP A 227 -21.54 4.82 -0.64
CA ASP A 227 -22.21 5.34 0.54
C ASP A 227 -22.79 6.70 0.22
N LEU A 228 -24.10 6.76 0.08
CA LEU A 228 -24.82 7.99 -0.27
C LEU A 228 -25.05 8.86 0.97
N THR A 229 -24.87 8.28 2.18
CA THR A 229 -25.16 8.92 3.46
C THR A 229 -23.95 9.10 4.38
N ASP A 230 -22.74 8.74 3.97
CA ASP A 230 -21.54 8.88 4.82
C ASP A 230 -21.08 10.35 4.90
N ASP A 231 -20.86 10.83 6.13
CA ASP A 231 -20.45 12.21 6.46
C ASP A 231 -18.92 12.34 6.67
N GLY A 232 -18.17 11.24 6.60
CA GLY A 232 -16.71 11.24 6.63
C GLY A 232 -16.10 11.44 8.02
N SER A 233 -16.74 10.95 9.07
CA SER A 233 -16.24 11.08 10.44
C SER A 233 -14.81 10.48 10.62
N PRO A 234 -13.85 11.21 11.24
CA PRO A 234 -12.46 10.79 11.35
C PRO A 234 -12.26 9.67 12.40
N ARG A 235 -11.46 8.66 12.07
CA ARG A 235 -10.99 7.64 13.04
C ARG A 235 -9.67 8.08 13.68
N ILE A 236 -9.63 8.16 15.01
CA ILE A 236 -8.45 8.49 15.82
C ILE A 236 -8.06 7.27 16.68
N GLY A 237 -6.77 6.97 16.72
CA GLY A 237 -6.16 6.09 17.74
C GLY A 237 -4.92 5.36 17.22
N GLY A 238 -3.79 5.48 17.91
CA GLY A 238 -2.57 4.72 17.63
C GLY A 238 -1.78 4.41 18.91
N TYR A 239 -1.23 3.20 18.98
CA TYR A 239 -0.49 2.64 20.12
C TYR A 239 1.02 2.96 20.08
N LEU A 240 1.71 2.78 21.22
CA LEU A 240 3.15 2.98 21.44
C LEU A 240 4.01 1.85 20.82
N PRO A 241 5.25 2.14 20.34
CA PRO A 241 6.13 1.17 19.70
C PRO A 241 7.16 0.51 20.66
N PRO A 242 7.81 -0.61 20.24
CA PRO A 242 8.79 -1.37 21.04
C PRO A 242 10.24 -0.81 21.00
N ALA A 243 11.13 -1.42 21.79
CA ALA A 243 12.37 -0.81 22.32
C ALA A 243 13.59 -0.70 21.37
N HIS A 244 13.87 -1.64 20.46
CA HIS A 244 15.01 -1.51 19.51
C HIS A 244 14.64 -1.95 18.09
N ARG A 245 14.84 -1.06 17.13
CA ARG A 245 14.52 -1.27 15.71
C ARG A 245 15.54 -0.55 14.85
N TYR A 246 16.12 -1.26 13.90
CA TYR A 246 16.95 -0.67 12.85
C TYR A 246 16.11 -0.50 11.58
N SER A 247 16.52 0.43 10.72
CA SER A 247 15.88 0.63 9.44
C SER A 247 16.88 1.07 8.39
N THR A 248 16.67 0.66 7.16
CA THR A 248 17.46 1.09 6.02
C THR A 248 16.60 1.31 4.77
N VAL A 249 17.18 1.97 3.77
CA VAL A 249 16.51 2.30 2.51
C VAL A 249 17.34 1.77 1.34
N LEU A 250 16.72 0.95 0.51
CA LEU A 250 17.29 0.47 -0.74
C LEU A 250 16.75 1.33 -1.89
N PRO A 251 17.60 2.07 -2.63
CA PRO A 251 17.16 2.75 -3.85
C PRO A 251 16.56 1.76 -4.86
N SER A 252 15.38 2.06 -5.40
CA SER A 252 14.63 1.16 -6.30
C SER A 252 15.27 0.94 -7.67
N ALA A 253 16.15 1.83 -8.13
CA ALA A 253 16.78 1.79 -9.46
C ALA A 253 18.30 1.95 -9.38
N ARG A 254 18.99 0.95 -8.82
CA ARG A 254 20.44 0.96 -8.67
C ARG A 254 20.98 -0.47 -8.58
N SER A 255 22.19 -0.68 -9.09
CA SER A 255 22.90 -1.97 -8.99
C SER A 255 24.26 -1.79 -8.33
N ASP A 256 24.85 -2.90 -7.89
CA ASP A 256 26.21 -3.01 -7.35
C ASP A 256 26.54 -1.96 -6.30
N TYR A 257 25.74 -1.94 -5.22
CA TYR A 257 25.93 -0.99 -4.13
C TYR A 257 25.81 -1.66 -2.77
N ARG A 258 26.41 -1.00 -1.80
CA ARG A 258 26.44 -1.46 -0.41
C ARG A 258 25.64 -0.52 0.47
N VAL A 259 24.87 -1.10 1.39
CA VAL A 259 24.15 -0.39 2.43
C VAL A 259 24.56 -0.92 3.79
N ALA A 260 25.17 -0.05 4.59
CA ALA A 260 25.54 -0.34 5.97
C ALA A 260 24.44 0.10 6.93
N VAL A 261 24.04 -0.78 7.83
CA VAL A 261 23.12 -0.52 8.92
C VAL A 261 23.91 -0.61 10.22
N PRO A 262 24.15 0.50 10.92
CA PRO A 262 24.89 0.47 12.18
C PRO A 262 24.09 -0.32 13.22
N LEU A 263 24.71 -1.34 13.79
CA LEU A 263 24.16 -2.15 14.87
C LEU A 263 24.83 -1.75 16.18
N SER A 264 24.15 -2.04 17.28
CA SER A 264 24.68 -1.90 18.63
C SER A 264 24.05 -2.98 19.48
N GLN A 265 24.48 -4.23 19.22
CA GLN A 265 23.98 -5.41 19.91
C GLN A 265 25.17 -6.17 20.50
N PHE A 266 25.05 -6.56 21.76
CA PHE A 266 26.11 -7.24 22.50
C PHE A 266 25.57 -8.59 22.95
N VAL A 267 26.24 -9.67 22.53
CA VAL A 267 25.80 -11.04 22.78
C VAL A 267 26.88 -11.75 23.60
N GLN A 268 26.55 -12.18 24.82
CA GLN A 268 27.50 -12.89 25.67
C GLN A 268 27.86 -14.26 25.07
N SER A 269 28.95 -14.85 25.57
CA SER A 269 29.32 -16.22 25.22
C SER A 269 28.19 -17.20 25.60
N GLY A 270 27.82 -18.08 24.67
CA GLY A 270 26.74 -19.06 24.85
C GLY A 270 25.32 -18.50 24.74
N GLU A 271 25.14 -17.19 24.62
CA GLU A 271 23.83 -16.55 24.51
C GLU A 271 23.35 -16.41 23.07
N ALA A 272 22.06 -16.11 22.93
CA ALA A 272 21.44 -15.75 21.68
C ALA A 272 20.71 -14.43 21.82
N ASP A 273 20.73 -13.63 20.77
CA ASP A 273 20.01 -12.36 20.71
C ASP A 273 19.25 -12.24 19.38
N ARG A 274 18.27 -11.34 19.34
CA ARG A 274 17.35 -11.13 18.23
C ARG A 274 17.09 -9.65 18.02
N PHE A 275 17.28 -9.17 16.80
CA PHE A 275 17.00 -7.79 16.44
C PHE A 275 16.28 -7.68 15.09
N LEU A 276 15.64 -6.53 14.88
CA LEU A 276 14.79 -6.28 13.72
C LEU A 276 15.41 -5.20 12.81
N VAL A 277 15.51 -5.50 11.51
CA VAL A 277 15.94 -4.55 10.48
C VAL A 277 14.79 -4.33 9.49
N THR A 278 14.22 -3.12 9.51
CA THR A 278 13.19 -2.73 8.54
C THR A 278 13.84 -2.34 7.22
N ILE A 279 13.44 -2.97 6.11
CA ILE A 279 13.91 -2.62 4.77
C ILE A 279 12.84 -1.79 4.08
N ALA A 280 13.17 -0.55 3.74
CA ALA A 280 12.32 0.33 2.96
C ALA A 280 12.90 0.58 1.56
N SER A 281 12.09 1.13 0.66
CA SER A 281 12.55 1.67 -0.62
C SER A 281 11.81 2.96 -0.95
N ASP A 282 12.31 3.71 -1.92
CA ASP A 282 11.64 4.90 -2.43
C ASP A 282 10.45 4.56 -3.34
N ARG A 283 10.41 3.34 -3.90
CA ARG A 283 9.34 2.81 -4.78
C ARG A 283 9.17 1.30 -4.60
N SER A 284 8.17 0.69 -5.24
CA SER A 284 8.16 -0.77 -5.37
C SER A 284 9.34 -1.21 -6.24
N ALA A 285 10.02 -2.27 -5.84
CA ALA A 285 11.20 -2.77 -6.52
C ALA A 285 11.42 -4.26 -6.23
N LEU A 286 12.19 -4.88 -7.12
CA LEU A 286 12.80 -6.20 -6.93
C LEU A 286 14.27 -5.98 -6.55
N HIS A 287 14.66 -6.40 -5.36
CA HIS A 287 16.03 -6.31 -4.89
C HIS A 287 16.66 -7.71 -4.80
N ASP A 288 17.87 -7.88 -5.34
CA ASP A 288 18.70 -9.05 -5.09
C ASP A 288 19.94 -8.63 -4.30
N PHE A 289 20.10 -9.16 -3.08
CA PHE A 289 21.21 -8.78 -2.20
C PHE A 289 21.70 -9.92 -1.32
N SER A 290 22.91 -9.81 -0.79
CA SER A 290 23.39 -10.63 0.32
C SER A 290 23.39 -9.83 1.61
N LEU A 291 23.28 -10.53 2.75
CA LEU A 291 23.36 -9.94 4.08
C LEU A 291 24.58 -10.50 4.82
N THR A 292 25.49 -9.61 5.21
CA THR A 292 26.65 -9.93 6.05
C THR A 292 26.56 -9.17 7.36
N ILE A 293 26.84 -9.83 8.49
CA ILE A 293 26.96 -9.17 9.79
C ILE A 293 28.43 -9.03 10.12
N ARG A 294 28.84 -7.82 10.48
CA ARG A 294 30.17 -7.55 11.01
C ARG A 294 30.14 -7.48 12.53
N TYR A 295 31.14 -8.08 13.14
CA TYR A 295 31.26 -8.16 14.58
C TYR A 295 32.73 -8.06 15.03
N ASN A 296 32.94 -7.60 16.26
CA ASN A 296 34.26 -7.38 16.86
C ASN A 296 35.23 -6.61 15.91
N GLU A 297 36.51 -6.95 15.88
CA GLU A 297 37.57 -6.32 15.07
C GLU A 297 37.43 -6.62 13.56
N GLN A 298 36.30 -6.27 12.96
CA GLN A 298 35.97 -6.46 11.54
C GLN A 298 35.81 -7.92 11.08
N GLN A 299 35.51 -8.85 12.00
CA GLN A 299 35.10 -10.19 11.60
C GLN A 299 33.75 -10.14 10.90
N GLU A 300 33.53 -11.02 9.93
CA GLU A 300 32.32 -11.04 9.12
C GLU A 300 31.69 -12.44 9.12
N VAL A 301 30.36 -12.48 9.16
CA VAL A 301 29.59 -13.70 8.95
C VAL A 301 28.50 -13.44 7.93
N VAL A 302 28.42 -14.30 6.91
CA VAL A 302 27.35 -14.21 5.90
C VAL A 302 26.07 -14.77 6.52
N ALA A 303 25.09 -13.90 6.70
CA ALA A 303 23.78 -14.25 7.22
C ALA A 303 22.90 -14.93 6.17
N ALA A 304 22.96 -14.41 4.94
CA ALA A 304 22.26 -14.92 3.77
C ALA A 304 23.05 -14.55 2.50
N GLU A 305 23.32 -15.53 1.64
CA GLU A 305 24.12 -15.30 0.42
C GLU A 305 23.29 -14.65 -0.69
N GLN A 306 22.02 -15.01 -0.80
CA GLN A 306 21.13 -14.50 -1.83
C GLN A 306 19.72 -14.33 -1.28
N VAL A 307 19.32 -13.07 -1.13
CA VAL A 307 17.98 -12.65 -0.76
C VAL A 307 17.37 -11.93 -1.94
N ARG A 308 16.29 -12.50 -2.48
CA ARG A 308 15.41 -11.83 -3.44
C ARG A 308 14.23 -11.25 -2.68
N LEU A 309 14.12 -9.93 -2.69
CA LEU A 309 13.03 -9.20 -2.02
C LEU A 309 12.16 -8.50 -3.06
N GLU A 310 10.91 -8.96 -3.20
CA GLU A 310 9.85 -8.14 -3.79
C GLU A 310 9.36 -7.14 -2.73
N LEU A 311 9.65 -5.86 -2.92
CA LEU A 311 9.19 -4.81 -2.03
C LEU A 311 8.08 -4.02 -2.72
N PHE A 312 6.92 -3.90 -2.06
CA PHE A 312 5.79 -3.16 -2.59
C PHE A 312 5.51 -1.91 -1.76
N LEU A 313 5.67 -0.73 -2.37
CA LEU A 313 5.21 0.55 -1.85
C LEU A 313 4.11 1.08 -2.77
N PRO A 314 2.83 1.17 -2.34
CA PRO A 314 1.80 1.74 -3.18
C PRO A 314 2.11 3.21 -3.50
N ARG A 315 1.89 3.63 -4.75
CA ARG A 315 2.16 5.01 -5.20
C ARG A 315 1.43 6.06 -4.37
N SER A 316 0.23 5.76 -3.86
CA SER A 316 -0.45 6.66 -2.91
C SER A 316 0.33 6.94 -1.61
N LYS A 317 1.33 6.12 -1.28
CA LYS A 317 2.23 6.24 -0.13
C LYS A 317 3.62 6.77 -0.48
N GLU A 318 3.89 7.16 -1.73
CA GLU A 318 5.18 7.74 -2.15
C GLU A 318 5.63 8.92 -1.27
N ALA A 319 4.70 9.77 -0.82
CA ALA A 319 5.04 10.90 0.04
C ALA A 319 5.51 10.49 1.45
N GLU A 320 5.23 9.26 1.86
CA GLU A 320 5.69 8.64 3.12
C GLU A 320 7.00 7.84 2.90
N ALA A 321 7.47 7.70 1.66
CA ALA A 321 8.67 6.96 1.33
C ALA A 321 9.92 7.69 1.87
N PRO A 322 10.86 6.95 2.48
CA PRO A 322 12.11 7.54 2.94
C PRO A 322 12.97 7.92 1.74
N SER A 323 13.63 9.08 1.82
CA SER A 323 14.50 9.57 0.75
C SER A 323 15.88 8.89 0.84
N PRO A 324 16.38 8.24 -0.24
CA PRO A 324 17.67 7.54 -0.22
C PRO A 324 18.88 8.46 0.00
N ARG A 325 18.73 9.79 -0.18
CA ARG A 325 19.80 10.79 -0.07
C ARG A 325 20.31 11.10 1.36
N ARG A 326 19.96 10.32 2.39
CA ARG A 326 20.37 10.56 3.79
C ARG A 326 20.68 9.27 4.54
N SER A 327 21.70 8.53 4.11
CA SER A 327 22.36 7.54 4.95
C SER A 327 23.45 8.22 5.77
N GLY A 328 23.05 8.88 6.85
CA GLY A 328 23.91 9.19 7.99
C GLY A 328 23.32 8.49 9.23
N PRO A 329 24.11 8.24 10.30
CA PRO A 329 23.61 7.59 11.50
C PRO A 329 22.36 8.30 12.01
N VAL A 330 21.25 7.56 12.08
CA VAL A 330 19.97 8.05 12.61
C VAL A 330 20.05 7.87 14.13
N ASP A 331 20.87 8.69 14.80
CA ASP A 331 20.89 8.81 16.27
C ASP A 331 19.66 9.59 16.76
N ARG A 332 18.46 9.12 16.40
CA ARG A 332 17.22 9.76 16.87
C ARG A 332 16.27 8.73 17.47
N PRO A 333 15.90 8.89 18.75
CA PRO A 333 15.04 7.94 19.44
C PRO A 333 13.68 7.81 18.74
N ALA A 334 13.12 6.60 18.80
CA ALA A 334 11.83 6.25 18.26
C ALA A 334 10.74 7.17 18.83
N GLY A 335 10.20 8.06 17.99
CA GLY A 335 9.15 9.02 18.39
C GLY A 335 9.00 10.23 17.47
N TRP A 336 9.97 10.53 16.63
CA TRP A 336 9.88 11.68 15.72
C TRP A 336 9.07 11.36 14.45
N ARG A 337 7.83 11.87 14.43
CA ARG A 337 7.06 12.02 13.19
C ARG A 337 7.81 12.97 12.24
N TRP A 338 7.85 12.61 10.97
CA TRP A 338 8.27 13.46 9.86
C TRP A 338 7.37 14.71 9.80
N TRP A 339 7.70 15.75 10.57
CA TRP A 339 6.98 17.01 10.48
C TRP A 339 7.29 17.64 9.13
N ARG A 340 6.22 17.88 8.35
CA ARG A 340 6.23 18.79 7.22
C ARG A 340 6.94 20.07 7.67
N ARG A 341 7.95 20.54 6.91
CA ARG A 341 8.38 21.93 7.04
C ARG A 341 7.10 22.79 6.92
N PRO A 342 6.76 23.64 7.89
CA PRO A 342 5.72 24.63 7.65
C PRO A 342 6.13 25.37 6.38
N ARG A 343 5.22 25.44 5.40
CA ARG A 343 5.40 26.29 4.24
C ARG A 343 5.67 27.68 4.82
N ARG A 344 6.88 28.22 4.61
CA ARG A 344 7.13 29.64 4.84
C ARG A 344 6.10 30.36 4.00
N GLY A 345 5.13 31.00 4.64
CA GLY A 345 4.32 32.01 3.98
C GLY A 345 5.29 33.03 3.40
N GLY A 346 5.28 33.18 2.08
CA GLY A 346 5.91 34.34 1.47
C GLY A 346 5.18 35.60 1.97
N PRO A 347 5.89 36.73 2.12
CA PRO A 347 5.24 37.98 2.48
C PRO A 347 4.19 38.31 1.43
N SER A 348 2.95 38.51 1.88
CA SER A 348 1.93 39.21 1.12
C SER A 348 2.37 40.67 1.01
N SER A 349 2.84 41.06 -0.17
CA SER A 349 2.96 42.45 -0.61
C SER A 349 1.69 42.90 -1.30
#